data_AF-A0A0G0F237-F1
#
_entry.id   AF-A0A0G0F237-F1
#
_cell.length_a   1.000
_cell.length_b   1.000
_cell.length_c   1.000
_cell.angle_alpha   90.00
_cell.angle_beta   90.00
_cell.angle_gamma   90.00
#
_symmetry.space_group_name_H-M   'P 1'
#
loop_
_entity.id
_entity.type
_entity.pdbx_description
1 polymer ?
#
loop_
_entity_poly.entity_id
_entity_poly.type
_entity_poly.pdbx_seq_one_letter_code
_entity_poly.pdbx_strand_id
1 'polypeptide(L)'
;MEKEKQKSTAPWWQPGLLLFYRLSGWIAGPIILALFVGRWLDKKYQTEPWLFLLSVGIAFIISTIGITKDAIRELKRIEQEDKKEVQDKIAKK
;
A
#
# COMPACT_ATOMS: atom_id res chain seq x y z
N MET A 1 10.40 -12.17 41.62
CA MET A 1 10.15 -10.92 40.88
C MET A 1 9.71 -11.32 39.47
N GLU A 2 8.40 -11.49 39.31
CA GLU A 2 7.77 -11.86 38.04
C GLU A 2 8.02 -10.74 37.03
N LYS A 3 8.67 -11.09 35.90
CA LYS A 3 8.79 -10.18 34.78
C LYS A 3 7.43 -10.11 34.10
N GLU A 4 6.64 -9.09 34.47
CA GLU A 4 5.42 -8.76 33.75
C GLU A 4 5.75 -8.56 32.27
N LYS A 5 5.17 -9.44 31.44
CA LYS A 5 5.19 -9.32 29.99
C LYS A 5 4.47 -8.03 29.63
N GLN A 6 5.25 -6.96 29.38
CA GLN A 6 4.76 -5.75 28.74
C GLN A 6 4.17 -6.13 27.38
N LYS A 7 2.85 -6.29 27.33
CA LYS A 7 2.10 -6.26 26.09
C LYS A 7 2.28 -4.86 25.52
N SER A 8 3.22 -4.68 24.59
CA SER A 8 3.33 -3.45 23.82
C SER A 8 2.03 -3.30 23.02
N THR A 9 1.07 -2.58 23.57
CA THR A 9 -0.15 -2.18 22.87
C THR A 9 0.29 -1.23 21.77
N ALA A 10 0.34 -1.73 20.53
CA ALA A 10 0.58 -0.90 19.36
C ALA A 10 -0.37 0.31 19.39
N PRO A 11 0.11 1.54 19.20
CA PRO A 11 -0.75 2.71 19.24
C PRO A 11 -1.87 2.64 18.19
N TRP A 12 -3.08 3.05 18.55
CA TRP A 12 -4.28 3.02 17.69
C TRP A 12 -4.13 3.76 16.34
N TRP A 13 -3.21 4.71 16.24
CA TRP A 13 -2.92 5.45 15.00
C TRP A 13 -1.98 4.69 14.05
N GLN A 14 -1.21 3.73 14.56
CA GLN A 14 -0.17 3.02 13.81
C GLN A 14 -0.71 2.28 12.57
N PRO A 15 -1.85 1.58 12.63
CA PRO A 15 -2.42 0.92 11.45
C PRO A 15 -2.82 1.90 10.36
N GLY A 16 -3.44 3.03 10.72
CA GLY A 16 -3.82 4.08 9.77
C GLY A 16 -2.61 4.70 9.08
N LEU A 17 -1.56 4.98 9.84
CA LEU A 17 -0.31 5.51 9.29
C LEU A 17 0.37 4.50 8.36
N LEU A 18 0.38 3.21 8.71
CA LEU A 18 0.94 2.16 7.88
C LEU A 18 0.18 2.01 6.54
N LEU A 19 -1.15 2.09 6.57
CA LEU A 19 -1.98 2.07 5.37
C LEU A 19 -1.70 3.27 4.47
N PHE A 20 -1.64 4.46 5.06
CA PHE A 20 -1.28 5.67 4.34
C PHE A 20 0.06 5.52 3.60
N TYR A 21 1.12 5.10 4.30
CA TYR A 21 2.43 4.91 3.67
C TYR A 21 2.42 3.89 2.54
N ARG A 22 1.70 2.77 2.69
CA ARG A 22 1.57 1.77 1.62
C ARG A 22 0.90 2.34 0.38
N LEU A 23 -0.22 3.05 0.57
CA LEU A 23 -0.97 3.68 -0.51
C LEU A 23 -0.15 4.78 -1.20
N SER A 24 0.47 5.67 -0.42
CA SER A 24 1.37 6.70 -0.94
C SER A 24 2.56 6.11 -1.69
N GLY A 25 3.08 4.96 -1.24
CA GLY A 25 4.14 4.22 -1.93
C GLY A 25 3.73 3.78 -3.34
N TRP A 26 2.51 3.25 -3.49
CA TRP A 26 1.96 2.88 -4.80
C TRP A 26 1.67 4.06 -5.72
N ILE A 27 1.47 5.26 -5.18
CA ILE A 27 1.30 6.48 -5.99
C ILE A 27 2.67 7.03 -6.39
N ALA A 28 3.53 7.31 -5.41
CA ALA A 28 4.81 7.97 -5.64
C ALA A 28 5.78 7.07 -6.41
N GLY A 29 5.86 5.78 -6.10
CA GLY A 29 6.81 4.84 -6.68
C GLY A 29 6.69 4.73 -8.21
N PRO A 30 5.53 4.29 -8.74
CA PRO A 30 5.30 4.18 -10.19
C PRO A 30 5.45 5.51 -10.92
N ILE A 31 4.98 6.62 -10.33
CA ILE A 31 5.08 7.94 -10.96
C ILE A 31 6.54 8.36 -11.07
N ILE A 32 7.33 8.29 -9.99
CA ILE A 32 8.76 8.61 -10.04
C ILE A 32 9.47 7.74 -11.08
N LEU A 33 9.21 6.43 -11.08
CA LEU A 33 9.77 5.51 -12.06
C LEU A 33 9.42 5.91 -13.50
N ALA A 34 8.16 6.24 -13.77
CA ALA A 34 7.71 6.69 -15.09
C ALA A 34 8.33 8.03 -15.50
N LEU A 35 8.57 8.95 -14.57
CA LEU A 35 9.24 10.21 -14.89
C LEU A 35 10.67 9.97 -15.38
N PHE A 36 11.41 9.10 -14.70
CA PHE A 36 12.79 8.75 -15.09
C PHE A 36 12.83 7.95 -16.39
N VAL A 37 12.05 6.88 -16.49
CA VAL A 37 12.01 6.00 -17.67
C VAL A 37 11.47 6.75 -18.88
N GLY A 38 10.35 7.45 -18.73
CA GLY A 38 9.67 8.16 -19.81
C GLY A 38 10.53 9.26 -20.41
N ARG A 39 11.17 10.10 -19.57
CA ARG A 39 12.09 11.14 -20.06
C ARG A 39 13.34 10.57 -20.72
N TRP A 40 13.87 9.46 -20.20
CA TRP A 40 15.02 8.81 -20.80
C TRP A 40 14.69 8.23 -22.18
N LEU A 41 13.53 7.57 -22.30
CA LEU A 41 13.04 7.01 -23.56
C LEU A 41 12.78 8.11 -24.59
N ASP A 42 12.10 9.18 -24.18
CA ASP A 42 11.81 10.29 -25.08
C ASP A 42 13.06 10.97 -25.63
N LYS A 43 14.10 11.18 -24.78
CA LYS A 43 15.39 11.71 -25.24
C LYS A 43 16.11 10.76 -26.19
N LYS A 44 15.97 9.45 -26.00
CA LYS A 44 16.63 8.44 -26.82
C LYS A 44 16.01 8.33 -28.21
N TYR A 45 14.68 8.45 -28.31
CA TYR A 45 13.93 8.25 -29.55
C TYR A 45 13.46 9.55 -30.21
N GLN A 46 13.76 10.73 -29.62
CA GLN A 46 13.26 12.03 -30.07
C GLN A 46 11.73 12.09 -30.18
N THR A 47 11.05 11.37 -29.31
CA THR A 47 9.59 11.26 -29.27
C THR A 47 8.95 12.19 -28.24
N GLU A 48 9.69 13.16 -27.70
CA GLU A 48 9.21 14.07 -26.65
C GLU A 48 7.84 14.69 -27.03
N PRO A 49 6.79 14.60 -26.19
CA PRO A 49 6.68 13.93 -24.88
C PRO A 49 5.82 12.62 -24.91
N TRP A 50 5.73 11.92 -26.04
CA TRP A 50 4.79 10.80 -26.21
C TRP A 50 5.14 9.57 -25.36
N LEU A 51 6.41 9.14 -25.30
CA LEU A 51 6.78 7.98 -24.49
C LEU A 51 6.76 8.30 -23.01
N PHE A 52 7.00 9.56 -22.63
CA PHE A 52 6.75 10.05 -21.30
C PHE A 52 5.28 9.89 -20.91
N LEU A 53 4.35 10.39 -21.73
CA LEU A 53 2.92 10.28 -21.47
C LEU A 53 2.46 8.82 -21.38
N LEU A 54 2.96 7.97 -22.28
CA LEU A 54 2.67 6.53 -22.24
C LEU A 54 3.20 5.90 -20.94
N SER A 55 4.42 6.23 -20.53
CA SER A 55 5.03 5.71 -19.30
C SER A 55 4.24 6.12 -18.06
N VAL A 56 3.80 7.38 -18.00
CA VAL A 56 2.95 7.90 -16.91
C VAL A 56 1.59 7.19 -16.91
N GLY A 57 0.98 6.98 -18.07
CA GLY A 57 -0.26 6.22 -18.20
C GLY A 57 -0.14 4.78 -17.68
N ILE A 58 0.94 4.09 -18.04
CA ILE A 58 1.23 2.74 -17.54
C ILE A 58 1.45 2.75 -16.02
N ALA A 59 2.22 3.72 -15.49
CA ALA A 59 2.42 3.86 -14.06
C ALA A 59 1.11 4.11 -13.30
N PHE A 60 0.19 4.88 -13.87
CA PHE A 60 -1.12 5.12 -13.28
C PHE A 60 -1.95 3.84 -13.18
N ILE A 61 -1.94 3.00 -14.22
CA ILE A 61 -2.59 1.69 -14.20
C ILE A 61 -1.99 0.79 -13.13
N ILE A 62 -0.65 0.70 -13.06
CA ILE A 62 0.06 -0.09 -12.05
C ILE A 62 -0.28 0.38 -10.64
N SER A 63 -0.24 1.70 -10.40
CA SER A 63 -0.63 2.32 -9.13
C SER A 63 -2.05 1.94 -8.75
N THR A 64 -3.01 2.06 -9.68
CA THR A 64 -4.43 1.77 -9.43
C THR A 64 -4.64 0.30 -9.03
N ILE A 65 -4.01 -0.63 -9.76
CA ILE A 65 -4.09 -2.06 -9.46
C ILE A 65 -3.44 -2.38 -8.11
N GLY A 66 -2.27 -1.80 -7.83
CA GLY A 66 -1.54 -1.98 -6.57
C GLY A 66 -2.35 -1.51 -5.36
N ILE A 67 -2.85 -0.28 -5.42
CA ILE A 67 -3.72 0.31 -4.39
C ILE A 67 -4.96 -0.56 -4.15
N THR A 68 -5.65 -0.95 -5.22
CA THR A 68 -6.90 -1.73 -5.10
C THR A 68 -6.64 -3.08 -4.45
N LYS A 69 -5.56 -3.77 -4.84
CA LYS A 69 -5.19 -5.07 -4.25
C LYS A 69 -4.82 -4.96 -2.78
N ASP A 70 -4.05 -3.94 -2.40
CA ASP A 70 -3.65 -3.74 -1.02
C ASP A 70 -4.82 -3.30 -0.14
N ALA A 71 -5.70 -2.44 -0.64
CA ALA A 71 -6.92 -2.05 0.05
C ALA A 71 -7.84 -3.25 0.33
N ILE A 72 -8.10 -4.08 -0.69
CA ILE A 72 -8.92 -5.29 -0.53
C ILE A 72 -8.26 -6.27 0.44
N ARG A 73 -6.93 -6.43 0.38
CA ARG A 73 -6.19 -7.29 1.31
C ARG A 73 -6.34 -6.82 2.74
N GLU A 74 -6.21 -5.52 2.99
CA GLU A 74 -6.37 -4.98 4.34
C GLU A 74 -7.80 -5.13 4.86
N LEU A 75 -8.80 -4.84 4.02
CA LEU A 75 -10.22 -5.01 4.40
C LEU A 75 -10.51 -6.47 4.80
N LYS A 76 -10.02 -7.44 4.04
CA LYS A 76 -10.15 -8.87 4.38
C LYS A 76 -9.44 -9.24 5.67
N ARG A 77 -8.31 -8.61 5.96
CA ARG A 77 -7.55 -8.85 7.20
C ARG A 77 -8.33 -8.35 8.41
N ILE A 78 -8.88 -7.13 8.33
CA ILE A 78 -9.71 -6.55 9.39
C ILE A 78 -10.93 -7.44 9.66
N GLU A 79 -11.64 -7.88 8.61
CA GLU A 79 -12.80 -8.77 8.76
C GLU A 79 -12.46 -10.11 9.45
N GLN A 80 -11.27 -10.66 9.19
CA GLN A 80 -10.81 -11.90 9.84
C GLN A 80 -10.38 -11.70 11.29
N GLU A 81 -9.75 -10.56 11.61
CA GLU A 81 -9.37 -10.20 12.98
C GLU A 81 -10.63 -10.01 13.85
N ASP A 82 -11.65 -9.32 13.33
CA ASP A 82 -12.94 -9.16 14.01
C ASP A 82 -13.63 -10.51 14.29
N LYS A 83 -13.69 -11.41 13.29
CA LYS A 83 -14.31 -12.74 13.46
C LYS A 83 -13.60 -13.59 14.51
N LYS A 84 -12.27 -13.53 14.57
CA LYS A 84 -11.47 -14.25 15.58
C LYS A 84 -11.72 -13.69 16.98
N GLU A 85 -11.78 -12.38 17.13
CA GLU A 85 -12.06 -11.74 18.43
C GLU A 85 -13.44 -12.14 18.97
N VAL A 86 -14.46 -12.21 18.11
CA VAL A 86 -15.80 -12.68 18.48
C VAL A 86 -15.78 -14.14 18.93
N GLN A 87 -15.07 -15.01 18.21
CA GLN A 87 -15.02 -16.44 18.51
C GLN A 87 -14.27 -16.73 19.83
N ASP A 88 -13.18 -16.01 20.11
CA ASP A 88 -12.44 -16.09 21.37
C ASP A 88 -13.28 -15.64 22.58
N LYS A 89 -14.16 -14.63 22.40
CA LYS A 89 -15.09 -14.18 23.45
C LYS A 89 -16.17 -15.22 23.75
N ILE A 90 -16.64 -15.97 22.74
CA ILE A 90 -17.62 -17.05 22.89
C ILE A 90 -16.99 -18.27 23.56
N ALA A 91 -15.77 -18.65 23.18
CA ALA A 91 -15.07 -19.83 23.72
C ALA A 91 -14.62 -19.68 25.19
N LYS A 92 -14.53 -18.44 25.70
CA LYS A 92 -14.19 -18.13 27.11
C LYS A 92 -15.38 -18.02 28.05
N LYS A 93 -16.61 -18.10 27.54
CA LYS A 93 -17.85 -18.01 28.31
C LYS A 93 -18.42 -19.39 28.57
#